data_AF-A0AA48IEE5-F1
#
_entry.id   AF-A0AA48IEE5-F1
#
_cell.length_a   1.000
_cell.length_b   1.000
_cell.length_c   1.000
_cell.angle_alpha   90.00
_cell.angle_beta   90.00
_cell.angle_gamma   90.00
#
_symmetry.space_group_name_H-M   'P 1'
#
loop_
_entity.id
_entity.type
_entity.pdbx_description
1 polymer ?
#
loop_
_entity_poly.entity_id
_entity_poly.type
_entity_poly.pdbx_seq_one_letter_code
_entity_poly.pdbx_strand_id
1 'polypeptide(L)'
;MGGNAFAIPGARLSIAEYEALRVHLLSRLDAFDPIDAAPYLGSKASHGDIDVLVGWDKAAWESGKGHGMGRVNKPSTNETSLRSALAAAGVEDVSLATQREMIAVWSDTVAAQIGGTHWSRSGGQVSVAVPLKVVHEAVELYAPGKSLSAADKLFRAPKDMQFEEFAPSSSSNGAQTTVTAVASKSGRNRLSDNHPFSDLQPNTFVQVDLIFLPPAGVSFQRFAHAYGVTILLLSQLIRRASSCRDFVLQGHRAVLHWVPYPGCPKAEVHLTHEPSALCEYLGLSYEKWGNLTPGTTEDLFAWFADCEEDCRAAKGLSEMAKYGLVGGTYRRQGGSSRLSALDEFGDWLRRQGWVPEKKEAKVEKSQKEIEAEPAKDEKKQDPLSRVHPDSPRPLPSHHAELVRYWGKEAEYTAAVEAIRPFAEQHWAGVEKRKARTERKAAEADANGTLETSDKVGTKELVPGCANICIAS
;
A
#
# COMPACT_ATOMS: atom_id res chain seq x y z
N MET A 1 5.29 2.13 13.53
CA MET A 1 4.33 2.45 12.45
C MET A 1 3.03 2.96 13.07
N GLY A 2 3.07 3.85 14.06
CA GLY A 2 1.83 4.43 14.58
C GLY A 2 1.34 5.46 13.58
N GLY A 3 0.28 5.16 12.85
CA GLY A 3 -0.40 6.18 12.06
C GLY A 3 -0.85 7.28 13.01
N ASN A 4 -0.48 8.54 12.77
CA ASN A 4 -1.01 9.66 13.53
C ASN A 4 -2.25 10.19 12.81
N ALA A 5 -3.26 9.33 12.61
CA ALA A 5 -4.43 9.66 11.79
C ALA A 5 -5.21 10.85 12.36
N PHE A 6 -5.06 11.09 13.67
CA PHE A 6 -5.74 12.14 14.43
C PHE A 6 -4.86 13.35 14.76
N ALA A 7 -3.60 13.38 14.28
CA ALA A 7 -2.57 14.35 14.66
C ALA A 7 -2.24 14.40 16.18
N ILE A 8 -2.91 13.60 17.00
CA ILE A 8 -2.75 13.47 18.45
C ILE A 8 -2.25 12.06 18.77
N PRO A 9 -1.21 11.89 19.60
CA PRO A 9 -0.70 10.58 19.96
C PRO A 9 -1.75 9.73 20.70
N GLY A 10 -2.02 8.54 20.17
CA GLY A 10 -2.78 7.50 20.87
C GLY A 10 -1.97 6.86 22.00
N ALA A 11 -2.69 6.28 22.95
CA ALA A 11 -2.18 5.47 24.04
C ALA A 11 -1.52 4.20 23.50
N ARG A 12 -0.54 3.68 24.25
CA ARG A 12 0.10 2.41 23.93
C ARG A 12 -0.47 1.32 24.82
N LEU A 13 -0.84 0.21 24.19
CA LEU A 13 -1.44 -0.93 24.88
C LEU A 13 -0.37 -1.90 25.36
N SER A 14 -0.58 -2.45 26.56
CA SER A 14 0.04 -3.70 26.99
C SER A 14 -0.46 -4.87 26.16
N ILE A 15 0.21 -6.02 26.24
CA ILE A 15 -0.19 -7.25 25.52
C ILE A 15 -1.62 -7.67 25.91
N ALA A 16 -1.94 -7.63 27.20
CA ALA A 16 -3.26 -8.02 27.70
C ALA A 16 -4.37 -7.08 27.19
N GLU A 17 -4.10 -5.77 27.16
CA GLU A 17 -5.03 -4.78 26.61
C GLU A 17 -5.21 -4.93 25.10
N TYR A 18 -4.12 -5.19 24.36
CA TYR A 18 -4.17 -5.45 22.93
C TYR A 18 -5.04 -6.67 22.61
N GLU A 19 -4.80 -7.79 23.30
CA GLU A 19 -5.56 -9.02 23.06
C GLU A 19 -7.05 -8.86 23.45
N ALA A 20 -7.33 -8.20 24.57
CA ALA A 20 -8.71 -7.92 24.98
C ALA A 20 -9.44 -7.03 23.96
N LEU A 21 -8.78 -5.95 23.50
CA LEU A 21 -9.35 -5.09 22.47
C LEU A 21 -9.50 -5.83 21.13
N ARG A 22 -8.54 -6.67 20.75
CA ARG A 22 -8.63 -7.50 19.52
C ARG A 22 -9.89 -8.36 19.55
N VAL A 23 -10.11 -9.12 20.63
CA VAL A 23 -11.30 -9.96 20.80
C VAL A 23 -12.57 -9.12 20.78
N HIS A 24 -12.57 -7.96 21.46
CA HIS A 24 -13.68 -7.01 21.42
C HIS A 24 -14.03 -6.60 19.98
N LEU A 25 -13.03 -6.15 19.20
CA LEU A 25 -13.20 -5.69 17.82
C LEU A 25 -13.76 -6.80 16.92
N LEU A 26 -13.18 -8.00 16.98
CA LEU A 26 -13.65 -9.14 16.20
C LEU A 26 -15.11 -9.52 16.54
N SER A 27 -15.49 -9.44 17.81
CA SER A 27 -16.88 -9.73 18.23
C SER A 27 -17.87 -8.65 17.81
N ARG A 28 -17.44 -7.39 17.73
CA ARG A 28 -18.33 -6.25 17.40
C ARG A 28 -18.53 -6.05 15.91
N LEU A 29 -17.61 -6.55 15.11
CA LEU A 29 -17.59 -6.43 13.66
C LEU A 29 -17.94 -7.77 12.98
N ASP A 30 -18.68 -8.64 13.67
CA ASP A 30 -19.14 -9.96 13.20
C ASP A 30 -20.06 -9.91 11.97
N ALA A 31 -20.62 -8.74 11.66
CA ALA A 31 -21.36 -8.49 10.43
C ALA A 31 -20.47 -8.52 9.16
N PHE A 32 -19.15 -8.50 9.31
CA PHE A 32 -18.19 -8.61 8.22
C PHE A 32 -17.59 -10.02 8.18
N ASP A 33 -17.48 -10.57 6.98
CA ASP A 33 -16.95 -11.92 6.77
C ASP A 33 -16.06 -11.98 5.52
N PRO A 34 -14.79 -12.39 5.64
CA PRO A 34 -14.07 -12.69 6.87
C PRO A 34 -13.63 -11.42 7.62
N ILE A 35 -13.45 -11.53 8.93
CA ILE A 35 -12.80 -10.51 9.74
C ILE A 35 -11.56 -11.08 10.44
N ASP A 36 -10.50 -10.29 10.47
CA ASP A 36 -9.23 -10.71 11.08
C ASP A 36 -8.47 -9.53 11.68
N ALA A 37 -7.47 -9.82 12.50
CA ALA A 37 -6.55 -8.82 13.03
C ALA A 37 -5.15 -9.43 13.12
N ALA A 38 -4.13 -8.64 12.80
CA ALA A 38 -2.76 -9.11 12.84
C ALA A 38 -2.39 -9.59 14.27
N PRO A 39 -1.64 -10.69 14.41
CA PRO A 39 -1.16 -11.12 15.72
C PRO A 39 -0.20 -10.08 16.32
N TYR A 40 -0.18 -9.98 17.65
CA TYR A 40 0.77 -9.12 18.35
C TYR A 40 2.20 -9.62 18.14
N LEU A 41 3.13 -8.67 18.02
CA LEU A 41 4.57 -8.94 17.96
C LEU A 41 5.25 -8.50 19.24
N GLY A 42 5.87 -9.44 19.95
CA GLY A 42 6.63 -9.20 21.18
C GLY A 42 7.62 -8.03 21.06
N SER A 43 8.33 -7.95 19.93
CA SER A 43 9.33 -6.91 19.65
C SER A 43 8.75 -5.49 19.53
N LYS A 44 7.44 -5.35 19.35
CA LYS A 44 6.73 -4.07 19.33
C LYS A 44 6.08 -3.86 20.70
N ALA A 45 6.92 -3.82 21.75
CA ALA A 45 6.56 -3.61 23.15
C ALA A 45 5.70 -2.36 23.43
N SER A 46 5.43 -1.53 22.43
CA SER A 46 4.53 -0.41 22.52
C SER A 46 3.90 -0.12 21.14
N HIS A 47 2.76 -0.73 20.82
CA HIS A 47 1.96 -0.37 19.66
C HIS A 47 1.10 0.87 19.95
N GLY A 48 0.93 1.76 18.96
CA GLY A 48 0.00 2.90 19.10
C GLY A 48 -1.35 2.65 18.42
N ASP A 49 -1.43 1.58 17.63
CA ASP A 49 -2.53 1.24 16.74
C ASP A 49 -2.74 -0.28 16.64
N ILE A 50 -3.99 -0.68 16.35
CA ILE A 50 -4.39 -2.04 15.97
C ILE A 50 -4.91 -2.01 14.54
N ASP A 51 -4.35 -2.84 13.66
CA ASP A 51 -4.86 -3.07 12.31
C ASP A 51 -5.89 -4.21 12.32
N VAL A 52 -7.14 -3.91 11.95
CA VAL A 52 -8.21 -4.89 11.75
C VAL A 52 -8.53 -4.99 10.27
N LEU A 53 -8.51 -6.21 9.74
CA LEU A 53 -8.81 -6.52 8.36
C LEU A 53 -10.29 -6.89 8.26
N VAL A 54 -11.01 -6.15 7.44
CA VAL A 54 -12.46 -6.26 7.33
C VAL A 54 -12.83 -6.67 5.91
N GLY A 55 -13.24 -7.92 5.76
CA GLY A 55 -13.76 -8.48 4.52
C GLY A 55 -15.11 -7.88 4.17
N TRP A 56 -15.18 -7.22 3.02
CA TRP A 56 -16.40 -6.61 2.53
C TRP A 56 -16.45 -6.72 1.01
N ASP A 57 -17.48 -7.36 0.49
CA ASP A 57 -17.72 -7.53 -0.96
C ASP A 57 -17.77 -6.18 -1.70
N LYS A 58 -18.26 -5.15 -1.02
CA LYS A 58 -18.28 -3.77 -1.50
C LYS A 58 -16.99 -3.00 -1.23
N ALA A 59 -15.92 -3.62 -0.70
CA ALA A 59 -14.63 -2.95 -0.54
C ALA A 59 -14.04 -2.45 -1.87
N ALA A 60 -14.50 -3.01 -3.01
CA ALA A 60 -14.20 -2.48 -4.34
C ALA A 60 -14.66 -1.02 -4.56
N TRP A 61 -15.50 -0.48 -3.67
CA TRP A 61 -16.05 0.87 -3.78
C TRP A 61 -14.95 1.95 -3.83
N GLU A 62 -13.77 1.79 -3.20
CA GLU A 62 -12.77 2.88 -3.24
C GLU A 62 -11.30 2.45 -3.33
N SER A 63 -10.88 2.17 -4.56
CA SER A 63 -9.55 2.57 -5.05
C SER A 63 -9.43 4.10 -5.23
N GLY A 64 -10.52 4.84 -4.93
CA GLY A 64 -10.65 6.29 -5.10
C GLY A 64 -9.98 7.10 -3.99
N LYS A 65 -9.24 8.11 -4.41
CA LYS A 65 -8.72 9.19 -3.56
C LYS A 65 -9.88 9.84 -2.81
N GLY A 66 -9.87 9.77 -1.47
CA GLY A 66 -10.89 10.37 -0.64
C GLY A 66 -10.39 10.51 0.80
N HIS A 67 -10.52 11.72 1.36
CA HIS A 67 -10.24 12.01 2.75
C HIS A 67 -11.52 12.48 3.43
N GLY A 68 -11.84 11.89 4.57
CA GLY A 68 -12.99 12.25 5.39
C GLY A 68 -12.60 12.20 6.86
N MET A 69 -13.22 13.04 7.67
CA MET A 69 -13.06 13.04 9.12
C MET A 69 -14.42 13.33 9.74
N GLY A 70 -14.69 12.69 10.87
CA GLY A 70 -15.96 12.86 11.56
C GLY A 70 -15.86 12.56 13.05
N ARG A 71 -16.88 13.03 13.76
CA ARG A 71 -17.15 12.73 15.16
C ARG A 71 -18.41 11.88 15.23
N VAL A 72 -18.36 10.83 16.02
CA VAL A 72 -19.48 9.90 16.15
C VAL A 72 -20.60 10.60 16.92
N ASN A 73 -21.68 10.92 16.22
CA ASN A 73 -22.81 11.68 16.78
C ASN A 73 -23.86 10.80 17.48
N LYS A 74 -23.73 9.47 17.43
CA LYS A 74 -24.70 8.52 18.01
C LYS A 74 -24.03 7.60 19.03
N PRO A 75 -24.47 7.57 20.30
CA PRO A 75 -24.02 6.56 21.24
C PRO A 75 -24.54 5.18 20.82
N SER A 76 -23.62 4.21 20.69
CA SER A 76 -23.83 2.78 20.37
C SER A 76 -25.03 2.46 19.48
N THR A 77 -24.82 2.30 18.19
CA THR A 77 -25.80 1.67 17.30
C THR A 77 -26.00 0.20 17.70
N ASN A 78 -27.24 -0.27 17.75
CA ASN A 78 -27.53 -1.69 17.97
C ASN A 78 -27.15 -2.52 16.71
N GLU A 79 -26.96 -3.83 16.85
CA GLU A 79 -26.62 -4.75 15.75
C GLU A 79 -27.62 -4.64 14.58
N THR A 80 -28.90 -4.43 14.89
CA THR A 80 -29.96 -4.19 13.91
C THR A 80 -29.73 -2.92 13.09
N SER A 81 -29.16 -1.88 13.69
CA SER A 81 -28.83 -0.61 13.04
C SER A 81 -27.59 -0.74 12.15
N LEU A 82 -26.58 -1.53 12.55
CA LEU A 82 -25.44 -1.81 11.67
C LEU A 82 -25.90 -2.62 10.45
N ARG A 83 -26.67 -3.69 10.63
CA ARG A 83 -27.24 -4.45 9.51
C ARG A 83 -28.15 -3.59 8.64
N SER A 84 -28.97 -2.74 9.24
CA SER A 84 -29.82 -1.80 8.51
C SER A 84 -29.01 -0.75 7.78
N ALA A 85 -27.90 -0.26 8.34
CA ALA A 85 -26.99 0.68 7.69
C ALA A 85 -26.16 0.02 6.58
N LEU A 86 -25.73 -1.23 6.76
CA LEU A 86 -25.03 -2.03 5.74
C LEU A 86 -25.99 -2.42 4.59
N ALA A 87 -27.24 -2.73 4.92
CA ALA A 87 -28.33 -2.95 3.96
C ALA A 87 -28.70 -1.65 3.24
N ALA A 88 -28.81 -0.54 3.96
CA ALA A 88 -28.99 0.80 3.40
C ALA A 88 -27.72 1.36 2.74
N ALA A 89 -26.58 0.69 2.84
CA ALA A 89 -25.39 0.90 2.02
C ALA A 89 -25.36 -0.10 0.84
N GLY A 90 -26.35 -0.99 0.73
CA GLY A 90 -26.66 -1.84 -0.43
C GLY A 90 -27.73 -1.23 -1.31
N VAL A 91 -27.50 0.00 -1.72
CA VAL A 91 -28.52 0.83 -2.34
C VAL A 91 -28.70 0.53 -3.81
N GLU A 92 -29.85 -0.06 -4.14
CA GLU A 92 -30.54 0.09 -5.42
C GLU A 92 -31.39 1.38 -5.50
N ASP A 93 -31.71 2.05 -4.37
CA ASP A 93 -32.41 3.34 -4.38
C ASP A 93 -32.27 4.13 -3.06
N VAL A 94 -31.40 5.15 -3.01
CA VAL A 94 -31.30 6.08 -1.86
C VAL A 94 -30.93 7.47 -2.38
N SER A 95 -31.90 8.37 -2.29
CA SER A 95 -31.78 9.80 -2.45
C SER A 95 -31.04 10.48 -1.27
N LEU A 96 -29.87 9.97 -0.89
CA LEU A 96 -28.90 10.69 -0.05
C LEU A 96 -27.99 11.46 -1.00
N ALA A 97 -27.98 12.78 -0.87
CA ALA A 97 -27.64 13.67 -1.97
C ALA A 97 -26.15 13.69 -2.38
N THR A 98 -25.24 12.96 -1.72
CA THR A 98 -23.92 12.64 -2.29
C THR A 98 -23.33 11.34 -1.70
N GLN A 99 -22.52 10.62 -2.49
CA GLN A 99 -21.68 9.48 -2.06
C GLN A 99 -20.89 9.78 -0.76
N ARG A 100 -20.49 11.03 -0.57
CA ARG A 100 -19.76 11.51 0.63
C ARG A 100 -20.57 11.39 1.92
N GLU A 101 -21.85 11.71 1.89
CA GLU A 101 -22.74 11.61 3.07
C GLU A 101 -22.95 10.16 3.48
N MET A 102 -23.13 9.26 2.50
CA MET A 102 -23.23 7.83 2.76
C MET A 102 -21.98 7.27 3.45
N ILE A 103 -20.79 7.66 2.97
CA ILE A 103 -19.51 7.25 3.55
C ILE A 103 -19.36 7.74 4.99
N ALA A 104 -19.78 8.99 5.26
CA ALA A 104 -19.72 9.55 6.60
C ALA A 104 -20.67 8.82 7.57
N VAL A 105 -21.93 8.59 7.17
CA VAL A 105 -22.90 7.83 7.97
C VAL A 105 -22.43 6.40 8.21
N TRP A 106 -21.86 5.75 7.19
CA TRP A 106 -21.30 4.41 7.33
C TRP A 106 -20.09 4.41 8.29
N SER A 107 -19.18 5.36 8.16
CA SER A 107 -18.01 5.49 9.03
C SER A 107 -18.41 5.79 10.48
N ASP A 108 -19.40 6.65 10.70
CA ASP A 108 -20.02 6.89 12.02
C ASP A 108 -20.58 5.60 12.61
N THR A 109 -21.29 4.81 11.80
CA THR A 109 -21.93 3.57 12.26
C THR A 109 -20.88 2.52 12.64
N VAL A 110 -19.88 2.30 11.80
CA VAL A 110 -18.80 1.34 12.10
C VAL A 110 -17.95 1.80 13.28
N ALA A 111 -17.64 3.08 13.39
CA ALA A 111 -16.92 3.62 14.54
C ALA A 111 -17.73 3.47 15.83
N ALA A 112 -19.02 3.79 15.82
CA ALA A 112 -19.91 3.63 16.97
C ALA A 112 -20.00 2.17 17.43
N GLN A 113 -20.02 1.22 16.49
CA GLN A 113 -20.12 -0.21 16.77
C GLN A 113 -18.96 -0.74 17.64
N ILE A 114 -17.76 -0.18 17.47
CA ILE A 114 -16.56 -0.55 18.24
C ILE A 114 -16.28 0.41 19.41
N GLY A 115 -17.25 1.25 19.78
CA GLY A 115 -17.09 2.24 20.85
C GLY A 115 -16.17 3.41 20.51
N GLY A 116 -15.93 3.66 19.22
CA GLY A 116 -15.17 4.80 18.73
C GLY A 116 -15.88 6.14 18.93
N THR A 117 -15.08 7.20 19.08
CA THR A 117 -15.58 8.58 19.25
C THR A 117 -15.32 9.47 18.04
N HIS A 118 -14.24 9.18 17.32
CA HIS A 118 -13.81 9.91 16.14
C HIS A 118 -13.34 8.93 15.09
N TRP A 119 -13.42 9.35 13.83
CA TRP A 119 -12.86 8.59 12.74
C TRP A 119 -12.19 9.50 11.70
N SER A 120 -11.21 8.94 11.02
CA SER A 120 -10.51 9.52 9.89
C SER A 120 -10.45 8.47 8.79
N ARG A 121 -10.70 8.86 7.55
CA ARG A 121 -10.77 7.95 6.41
C ARG A 121 -9.78 8.35 5.34
N SER A 122 -9.08 7.36 4.79
CA SER A 122 -8.13 7.52 3.69
C SER A 122 -8.24 6.34 2.72
N GLY A 123 -9.05 6.50 1.67
CA GLY A 123 -9.35 5.40 0.72
C GLY A 123 -10.00 4.22 1.44
N GLY A 124 -9.49 3.00 1.21
CA GLY A 124 -9.99 1.76 1.82
C GLY A 124 -9.73 1.58 3.31
N GLN A 125 -9.24 2.59 4.03
CA GLN A 125 -8.94 2.52 5.47
C GLN A 125 -9.77 3.55 6.26
N VAL A 126 -10.31 3.12 7.41
CA VAL A 126 -10.93 3.98 8.42
C VAL A 126 -10.18 3.82 9.74
N SER A 127 -9.50 4.88 10.17
CA SER A 127 -8.89 4.98 11.49
C SER A 127 -9.95 5.44 12.49
N VAL A 128 -10.08 4.78 13.63
CA VAL A 128 -11.07 5.06 14.68
C VAL A 128 -10.34 5.33 16.00
N ALA A 129 -10.73 6.39 16.70
CA ALA A 129 -10.23 6.70 18.05
C ALA A 129 -11.14 6.02 19.09
N VAL A 130 -10.66 4.93 19.68
CA VAL A 130 -11.37 4.15 20.70
C VAL A 130 -10.88 4.58 22.10
N PRO A 131 -11.75 5.09 22.99
CA PRO A 131 -11.34 5.51 24.33
C PRO A 131 -10.75 4.37 25.17
N LEU A 132 -9.75 4.67 26.01
CA LEU A 132 -9.15 3.66 26.92
C LEU A 132 -10.15 3.01 27.86
N LYS A 133 -11.25 3.71 28.20
CA LYS A 133 -12.34 3.12 28.98
C LYS A 133 -12.91 1.85 28.32
N VAL A 134 -13.11 1.87 26.99
CA VAL A 134 -13.59 0.71 26.22
C VAL A 134 -12.58 -0.43 26.27
N VAL A 135 -11.28 -0.10 26.23
CA VAL A 135 -10.19 -1.08 26.33
C VAL A 135 -10.19 -1.75 27.71
N HIS A 136 -10.30 -0.98 28.79
CA HIS A 136 -10.34 -1.53 30.15
C HIS A 136 -11.61 -2.38 30.38
N GLU A 137 -12.76 -1.93 29.87
CA GLU A 137 -14.00 -2.71 29.88
C GLU A 137 -13.80 -4.05 29.13
N ALA A 138 -13.13 -4.04 27.97
CA ALA A 138 -12.78 -5.27 27.25
C ALA A 138 -11.84 -6.17 28.07
N VAL A 139 -10.82 -5.64 28.73
CA VAL A 139 -9.93 -6.43 29.61
C VAL A 139 -10.72 -7.10 30.72
N GLU A 140 -11.65 -6.39 31.34
CA GLU A 140 -12.52 -6.96 32.37
C GLU A 140 -13.43 -8.06 31.82
N LEU A 141 -13.94 -7.90 30.60
CA LEU A 141 -14.86 -8.87 29.99
C LEU A 141 -14.15 -10.14 29.49
N TYR A 142 -12.95 -9.99 28.92
CA TYR A 142 -12.21 -11.07 28.27
C TYR A 142 -11.03 -11.59 29.12
N ALA A 143 -10.99 -11.26 30.42
CA ALA A 143 -9.97 -11.76 31.34
C ALA A 143 -9.94 -13.30 31.38
N PRO A 144 -8.74 -13.94 31.45
CA PRO A 144 -8.61 -15.39 31.58
C PRO A 144 -9.44 -15.93 32.76
N GLY A 145 -10.30 -16.91 32.49
CA GLY A 145 -11.16 -17.54 33.50
C GLY A 145 -12.58 -16.99 33.62
N LYS A 146 -12.93 -15.90 32.91
CA LYS A 146 -14.33 -15.50 32.74
C LYS A 146 -14.96 -16.25 31.57
N SER A 147 -16.08 -16.93 31.82
CA SER A 147 -16.85 -17.61 30.77
C SER A 147 -17.42 -16.59 29.78
N LEU A 148 -17.18 -16.79 28.49
CA LEU A 148 -17.74 -15.98 27.39
C LEU A 148 -19.29 -15.93 27.43
N SER A 149 -19.94 -16.90 28.06
CA SER A 149 -21.42 -16.91 28.23
C SER A 149 -21.98 -15.73 29.03
N ALA A 150 -21.14 -15.06 29.85
CA ALA A 150 -21.53 -13.83 30.54
C ALA A 150 -21.43 -12.59 29.63
N ALA A 151 -20.49 -12.59 28.67
CA ALA A 151 -20.31 -11.52 27.71
C ALA A 151 -21.55 -11.45 26.77
N ASP A 152 -22.00 -12.59 26.24
CA ASP A 152 -23.21 -12.67 25.41
C ASP A 152 -24.48 -12.13 26.08
N LYS A 153 -24.56 -12.18 27.42
CA LYS A 153 -25.70 -11.66 28.18
C LYS A 153 -25.67 -10.16 28.40
N LEU A 154 -24.49 -9.53 28.44
CA LEU A 154 -24.35 -8.08 28.59
C LEU A 154 -24.63 -7.32 27.29
N PHE A 155 -24.57 -8.00 26.14
CA PHE A 155 -24.62 -7.37 24.83
C PHE A 155 -25.99 -7.41 24.13
N ARG A 156 -26.99 -8.10 24.71
CA ARG A 156 -28.39 -7.78 24.40
C ARG A 156 -28.71 -6.46 25.06
N ALA A 157 -28.77 -5.38 24.27
CA ALA A 157 -29.23 -4.08 24.72
C ALA A 157 -30.50 -4.24 25.58
N PRO A 158 -30.59 -3.59 26.75
CA PRO A 158 -31.80 -3.65 27.57
C PRO A 158 -32.98 -3.19 26.71
N LYS A 159 -33.97 -4.05 26.52
CA LYS A 159 -35.17 -3.70 25.74
C LYS A 159 -35.98 -2.55 26.36
N ASP A 160 -35.68 -2.17 27.60
CA ASP A 160 -36.48 -1.24 28.40
C ASP A 160 -35.67 -0.06 28.98
N MET A 161 -34.73 0.52 28.23
CA MET A 161 -34.28 1.89 28.53
C MET A 161 -35.24 2.89 27.91
N GLN A 162 -36.23 3.33 28.69
CA GLN A 162 -37.00 4.54 28.38
C GLN A 162 -36.05 5.73 28.51
N PHE A 163 -35.74 6.37 27.39
CA PHE A 163 -35.00 7.62 27.38
C PHE A 163 -35.99 8.76 27.59
N GLU A 164 -35.84 9.49 28.69
CA GLU A 164 -36.48 10.80 28.85
C GLU A 164 -35.97 11.73 27.74
N GLU A 165 -36.91 12.35 27.03
CA GLU A 165 -36.68 13.41 26.06
C GLU A 165 -35.91 14.57 26.72
N PHE A 166 -34.63 14.71 26.38
CA PHE A 166 -33.91 15.95 26.65
C PHE A 166 -34.32 17.00 25.62
N ALA A 167 -35.21 17.91 26.02
CA ALA A 167 -35.49 19.14 25.31
C ALA A 167 -34.26 20.07 25.31
N PRO A 168 -33.95 20.78 24.20
CA PRO A 168 -32.83 21.69 24.15
C PRO A 168 -33.18 23.01 24.86
N SER A 169 -32.63 23.23 26.07
CA SER A 169 -32.70 24.53 26.74
C SER A 169 -31.63 25.48 26.17
N SER A 170 -32.08 26.54 25.52
CA SER A 170 -31.27 27.70 25.18
C SER A 170 -31.22 28.65 26.39
N SER A 171 -30.03 28.93 26.90
CA SER A 171 -29.82 30.11 27.75
C SER A 171 -28.39 30.63 27.63
N SER A 172 -28.31 31.90 27.23
CA SER A 172 -27.15 32.76 27.18
C SER A 172 -26.67 33.26 28.56
N ASN A 173 -25.39 33.64 28.58
CA ASN A 173 -24.69 34.56 29.50
C ASN A 173 -24.22 34.04 30.86
N GLY A 174 -22.90 34.20 31.11
CA GLY A 174 -22.38 34.35 32.47
C GLY A 174 -20.89 34.06 32.68
N ALA A 175 -20.10 35.14 32.81
CA ALA A 175 -18.89 35.28 33.61
C ALA A 175 -17.53 34.71 33.11
N GLN A 176 -16.64 35.67 32.84
CA GLN A 176 -15.19 35.53 32.72
C GLN A 176 -14.57 34.98 34.01
N THR A 177 -13.64 34.02 33.87
CA THR A 177 -12.60 33.77 34.88
C THR A 177 -11.25 33.82 34.19
N THR A 178 -10.48 34.87 34.47
CA THR A 178 -9.09 35.04 34.09
C THR A 178 -8.21 34.15 34.96
N VAL A 179 -7.67 33.08 34.39
CA VAL A 179 -6.56 32.32 34.98
C VAL A 179 -5.32 32.58 34.15
N THR A 180 -4.41 33.38 34.70
CA THR A 180 -3.09 33.66 34.13
C THR A 180 -2.20 32.44 34.36
N ALA A 181 -2.14 31.53 33.37
CA ALA A 181 -1.24 30.39 33.39
C ALA A 181 0.06 30.69 32.63
N VAL A 182 1.17 30.39 33.29
CA VAL A 182 2.55 30.59 32.87
C VAL A 182 2.87 29.81 31.59
N ALA A 183 3.38 30.52 30.59
CA ALA A 183 3.67 30.00 29.26
C ALA A 183 4.84 29.00 29.26
N SER A 184 4.52 27.72 29.05
CA SER A 184 5.48 26.71 28.58
C SER A 184 5.54 26.76 27.05
N LYS A 185 6.73 26.97 26.49
CA LYS A 185 7.01 27.03 25.05
C LYS A 185 7.01 25.64 24.41
N SER A 186 5.87 24.95 24.36
CA SER A 186 5.65 23.72 23.57
C SER A 186 4.71 23.94 22.36
N GLY A 187 4.55 25.18 21.93
CA GLY A 187 3.51 25.62 21.00
C GLY A 187 3.75 25.31 19.51
N ARG A 188 3.77 24.04 19.09
CA ARG A 188 3.68 23.73 17.63
C ARG A 188 2.61 22.75 17.16
N ASN A 189 1.92 22.03 18.05
CA ASN A 189 0.90 21.06 17.62
C ASN A 189 -0.46 21.25 18.30
N ARG A 190 -0.86 22.49 18.62
CA ARG A 190 -2.25 22.72 19.03
C ARG A 190 -3.09 22.81 17.75
N LEU A 191 -3.91 21.80 17.51
CA LEU A 191 -4.92 21.83 16.45
C LEU A 191 -5.81 23.07 16.65
N SER A 192 -6.30 23.66 15.57
CA SER A 192 -7.27 24.77 15.68
C SER A 192 -8.46 24.32 16.52
N ASP A 193 -9.07 25.21 17.30
CA ASP A 193 -10.22 24.83 18.15
C ASP A 193 -11.39 24.25 17.32
N ASN A 194 -11.48 24.61 16.03
CA ASN A 194 -12.46 24.08 15.06
C ASN A 194 -12.04 22.75 14.39
N HIS A 195 -10.90 22.16 14.74
CA HIS A 195 -10.48 20.88 14.17
C HIS A 195 -11.41 19.77 14.68
N PRO A 196 -11.81 18.77 13.86
CA PRO A 196 -12.69 17.68 14.29
C PRO A 196 -12.12 16.79 15.41
N PHE A 197 -10.89 17.01 15.83
CA PHE A 197 -10.18 16.23 16.85
C PHE A 197 -9.65 17.13 17.98
N SER A 198 -10.11 18.39 18.09
CA SER A 198 -9.59 19.34 19.07
C SER A 198 -9.90 18.95 20.53
N ASP A 199 -10.90 18.09 20.74
CA ASP A 199 -11.30 17.54 22.03
C ASP A 199 -10.53 16.28 22.44
N LEU A 200 -9.89 15.57 21.49
CA LEU A 200 -9.05 14.42 21.80
C LEU A 200 -7.85 14.83 22.67
N GLN A 201 -7.63 14.08 23.74
CA GLN A 201 -6.47 14.29 24.62
C GLN A 201 -5.39 13.24 24.33
N PRO A 202 -4.09 13.60 24.34
CA PRO A 202 -3.02 12.64 24.14
C PRO A 202 -3.10 11.46 25.12
N ASN A 203 -2.86 10.24 24.63
CA ASN A 203 -2.85 9.02 25.42
C ASN A 203 -4.17 8.68 26.14
N THR A 204 -5.32 9.18 25.67
CA THR A 204 -6.64 8.84 26.25
C THR A 204 -7.47 7.90 25.37
N PHE A 205 -6.99 7.61 24.17
CA PHE A 205 -7.61 6.72 23.19
C PHE A 205 -6.53 5.86 22.54
N VAL A 206 -6.92 4.72 21.98
CA VAL A 206 -6.10 3.93 21.05
C VAL A 206 -6.64 4.09 19.64
N GLN A 207 -5.75 4.09 18.65
CA GLN A 207 -6.15 4.09 17.24
C GLN A 207 -6.45 2.66 16.79
N VAL A 208 -7.59 2.47 16.12
CA VAL A 208 -7.94 1.21 15.46
C VAL A 208 -8.06 1.49 13.96
N ASP A 209 -7.22 0.87 13.16
CA ASP A 209 -7.20 1.00 11.72
C ASP A 209 -8.00 -0.14 11.08
N LEU A 210 -9.21 0.16 10.61
CA LEU A 210 -10.06 -0.76 9.88
C LEU A 210 -9.68 -0.72 8.40
N ILE A 211 -9.13 -1.82 7.89
CA ILE A 211 -8.68 -1.96 6.51
C ILE A 211 -9.69 -2.81 5.76
N PHE A 212 -10.45 -2.18 4.87
CA PHE A 212 -11.50 -2.84 4.11
C PHE A 212 -10.94 -3.48 2.85
N LEU A 213 -11.25 -4.76 2.66
CA LEU A 213 -10.69 -5.61 1.61
C LEU A 213 -11.79 -6.44 0.96
N PRO A 214 -11.65 -6.82 -0.32
CA PRO A 214 -12.43 -7.91 -0.86
C PRO A 214 -12.28 -9.15 0.05
N PRO A 215 -13.34 -9.95 0.27
CA PRO A 215 -13.29 -11.08 1.20
C PRO A 215 -12.11 -12.03 0.94
N ALA A 216 -11.86 -12.36 -0.33
CA ALA A 216 -10.73 -13.20 -0.75
C ALA A 216 -9.35 -12.61 -0.44
N GLY A 217 -9.25 -11.31 -0.16
CA GLY A 217 -8.00 -10.62 0.13
C GLY A 217 -7.59 -10.61 1.60
N VAL A 218 -8.50 -10.92 2.53
CA VAL A 218 -8.23 -10.77 3.97
C VAL A 218 -7.09 -11.68 4.43
N SER A 219 -7.11 -12.96 4.03
CA SER A 219 -6.07 -13.93 4.38
C SER A 219 -4.70 -13.52 3.83
N PHE A 220 -4.65 -13.02 2.60
CA PHE A 220 -3.43 -12.53 1.97
C PHE A 220 -2.89 -11.28 2.65
N GLN A 221 -3.76 -10.31 2.96
CA GLN A 221 -3.34 -9.10 3.66
C GLN A 221 -2.80 -9.46 5.05
N ARG A 222 -3.47 -10.35 5.79
CA ARG A 222 -2.95 -10.88 7.05
C ARG A 222 -1.58 -11.49 6.85
N PHE A 223 -1.41 -12.36 5.87
CA PHE A 223 -0.14 -13.00 5.56
C PHE A 223 0.98 -12.00 5.29
N ALA A 224 0.74 -11.06 4.38
CA ALA A 224 1.76 -10.14 3.92
C ALA A 224 2.08 -9.04 4.96
N HIS A 225 1.10 -8.63 5.77
CA HIS A 225 1.22 -7.51 6.71
C HIS A 225 1.27 -7.91 8.19
N ALA A 226 1.16 -9.21 8.55
CA ALA A 226 1.28 -9.67 9.94
C ALA A 226 2.51 -9.09 10.64
N TYR A 227 3.61 -8.97 9.89
CA TYR A 227 4.82 -8.29 10.32
C TYR A 227 5.12 -7.21 9.28
N GLY A 228 5.31 -5.95 9.72
CA GLY A 228 5.55 -4.84 8.78
C GLY A 228 6.78 -5.03 7.87
N VAL A 229 7.68 -5.95 8.25
CA VAL A 229 8.84 -6.37 7.45
C VAL A 229 8.52 -7.51 6.45
N THR A 230 7.50 -8.34 6.70
CA THR A 230 7.15 -9.50 5.86
C THR A 230 6.85 -9.09 4.42
N ILE A 231 6.01 -8.08 4.20
CA ILE A 231 5.72 -7.57 2.85
C ILE A 231 6.99 -7.11 2.13
N LEU A 232 7.94 -6.50 2.84
CA LEU A 232 9.20 -6.02 2.26
C LEU A 232 10.07 -7.21 1.85
N LEU A 233 10.22 -8.21 2.73
CA LEU A 233 11.01 -9.41 2.49
C LEU A 233 10.41 -10.26 1.36
N LEU A 234 9.11 -10.55 1.40
CA LEU A 234 8.39 -11.26 0.35
C LEU A 234 8.52 -10.54 -1.01
N SER A 235 8.35 -9.22 -1.04
CA SER A 235 8.47 -8.43 -2.26
C SER A 235 9.85 -8.51 -2.90
N GLN A 236 10.91 -8.65 -2.09
CA GLN A 236 12.27 -8.80 -2.58
C GLN A 236 12.54 -10.23 -3.01
N LEU A 237 12.12 -11.20 -2.20
CA LEU A 237 12.22 -12.62 -2.50
C LEU A 237 11.56 -12.94 -3.85
N ILE A 238 10.31 -12.51 -4.06
CA ILE A 238 9.57 -12.76 -5.29
C ILE A 238 10.30 -12.24 -6.53
N ARG A 239 10.84 -11.02 -6.48
CA ARG A 239 11.55 -10.43 -7.64
C ARG A 239 12.84 -11.17 -7.96
N ARG A 240 13.56 -11.65 -6.94
CA ARG A 240 14.80 -12.41 -7.12
C ARG A 240 14.52 -13.84 -7.59
N ALA A 241 13.58 -14.50 -6.93
CA ALA A 241 13.11 -15.85 -7.25
C ALA A 241 12.61 -15.96 -8.70
N SER A 242 11.72 -15.04 -9.11
CA SER A 242 11.14 -15.02 -10.45
C SER A 242 12.03 -14.39 -11.53
N SER A 243 13.09 -13.67 -11.14
CA SER A 243 13.85 -12.80 -12.06
C SER A 243 12.97 -11.76 -12.79
N CYS A 244 11.77 -11.49 -12.28
CA CYS A 244 10.79 -10.57 -12.85
C CYS A 244 10.59 -9.37 -11.91
N ARG A 245 10.98 -8.17 -12.36
CA ARG A 245 10.80 -6.94 -11.56
C ARG A 245 9.36 -6.46 -11.49
N ASP A 246 8.56 -6.89 -12.45
CA ASP A 246 7.16 -6.52 -12.61
C ASP A 246 6.20 -7.41 -11.82
N PHE A 247 6.70 -8.51 -11.25
CA PHE A 247 5.97 -9.28 -10.25
C PHE A 247 6.07 -8.56 -8.90
N VAL A 248 4.93 -8.04 -8.46
CA VAL A 248 4.80 -7.25 -7.23
C VAL A 248 3.72 -7.80 -6.31
N LEU A 249 3.84 -7.46 -5.02
CA LEU A 249 2.76 -7.61 -4.05
C LEU A 249 2.05 -6.26 -3.93
N GLN A 250 0.72 -6.27 -4.07
CA GLN A 250 -0.10 -5.08 -4.01
C GLN A 250 -1.27 -5.31 -3.06
N GLY A 251 -1.14 -4.77 -1.85
CA GLY A 251 -2.11 -4.98 -0.78
C GLY A 251 -2.36 -6.47 -0.56
N HIS A 252 -3.56 -6.90 -0.94
CA HIS A 252 -4.11 -8.22 -0.67
C HIS A 252 -3.95 -9.23 -1.82
N ARG A 253 -2.98 -9.02 -2.73
CA ARG A 253 -2.73 -9.93 -3.86
C ARG A 253 -1.31 -9.86 -4.45
N ALA A 254 -0.98 -10.92 -5.18
CA ALA A 254 0.16 -11.01 -6.09
C ALA A 254 -0.24 -10.56 -7.50
N VAL A 255 0.56 -9.68 -8.11
CA VAL A 255 0.21 -9.03 -9.39
C VAL A 255 1.41 -8.99 -10.33
N LEU A 256 1.16 -9.18 -11.62
CA LEU A 256 2.11 -8.91 -12.68
C LEU A 256 1.77 -7.61 -13.40
N HIS A 257 2.74 -6.71 -13.51
CA HIS A 257 2.60 -5.42 -14.18
C HIS A 257 3.41 -5.34 -15.48
N TRP A 258 2.80 -5.54 -16.63
CA TRP A 258 3.51 -5.43 -17.91
C TRP A 258 3.15 -4.16 -18.66
N VAL A 259 4.10 -3.58 -19.41
CA VAL A 259 3.83 -2.43 -20.29
C VAL A 259 3.81 -2.94 -21.74
N PRO A 260 2.66 -3.36 -22.29
CA PRO A 260 2.60 -3.80 -23.68
C PRO A 260 2.83 -2.63 -24.65
N TYR A 261 2.42 -1.42 -24.27
CA TYR A 261 2.54 -0.19 -25.07
C TYR A 261 3.26 0.91 -24.26
N PRO A 262 4.49 1.32 -24.63
CA PRO A 262 5.20 2.39 -23.94
C PRO A 262 4.41 3.70 -23.90
N GLY A 263 4.32 4.32 -22.72
CA GLY A 263 3.54 5.54 -22.49
C GLY A 263 2.06 5.31 -22.18
N CYS A 264 1.57 4.06 -22.25
CA CYS A 264 0.21 3.69 -21.83
C CYS A 264 0.19 3.13 -20.39
N PRO A 265 -1.00 2.97 -19.78
CA PRO A 265 -1.15 2.21 -18.54
C PRO A 265 -0.56 0.80 -18.64
N LYS A 266 -0.20 0.22 -17.49
CA LYS A 266 0.31 -1.16 -17.42
C LYS A 266 -0.85 -2.15 -17.54
N ALA A 267 -0.63 -3.25 -18.26
CA ALA A 267 -1.46 -4.44 -18.14
C ALA A 267 -1.23 -5.04 -16.75
N GLU A 268 -2.31 -5.11 -15.98
CA GLU A 268 -2.33 -5.69 -14.63
C GLU A 268 -2.97 -7.08 -14.72
N VAL A 269 -2.25 -8.10 -14.24
CA VAL A 269 -2.76 -9.49 -14.16
C VAL A 269 -2.72 -9.92 -12.71
N HIS A 270 -3.86 -10.30 -12.15
CA HIS A 270 -3.97 -10.78 -10.78
C HIS A 270 -3.57 -12.26 -10.76
N LEU A 271 -2.39 -12.54 -10.21
CA LEU A 271 -1.84 -13.89 -10.17
C LEU A 271 -2.56 -14.73 -9.11
N THR A 272 -2.64 -14.23 -7.87
CA THR A 272 -3.34 -14.92 -6.79
C THR A 272 -3.75 -13.99 -5.65
N HIS A 273 -4.84 -14.37 -4.98
CA HIS A 273 -5.30 -13.87 -3.69
C HIS A 273 -5.02 -14.86 -2.56
N GLU A 274 -4.56 -16.07 -2.88
CA GLU A 274 -4.35 -17.12 -1.88
C GLU A 274 -2.88 -17.10 -1.41
N PRO A 275 -2.62 -16.87 -0.12
CA PRO A 275 -1.26 -16.85 0.40
C PRO A 275 -0.59 -18.24 0.30
N SER A 276 -1.37 -19.32 0.47
CA SER A 276 -0.92 -20.70 0.30
C SER A 276 -0.35 -20.95 -1.10
N ALA A 277 -1.06 -20.50 -2.13
CA ALA A 277 -0.64 -20.68 -3.51
C ALA A 277 0.61 -19.82 -3.84
N LEU A 278 0.75 -18.62 -3.25
CA LEU A 278 1.98 -17.82 -3.38
C LEU A 278 3.17 -18.53 -2.70
N CYS A 279 2.96 -19.08 -1.50
CA CYS A 279 3.97 -19.86 -0.81
C CYS A 279 4.37 -21.11 -1.62
N GLU A 280 3.41 -21.84 -2.18
CA GLU A 280 3.65 -22.99 -3.06
C GLU A 280 4.51 -22.60 -4.27
N TYR A 281 4.17 -21.51 -4.97
CA TYR A 281 4.98 -21.00 -6.08
C TYR A 281 6.44 -20.77 -5.69
N LEU A 282 6.66 -20.22 -4.50
CA LEU A 282 7.99 -19.95 -3.96
C LEU A 282 8.69 -21.21 -3.42
N GLY A 283 7.96 -22.25 -3.04
CA GLY A 283 8.50 -23.37 -2.26
C GLY A 283 8.62 -23.08 -0.76
N LEU A 284 7.74 -22.22 -0.23
CA LEU A 284 7.62 -21.93 1.20
C LEU A 284 6.43 -22.71 1.80
N SER A 285 6.47 -23.01 3.09
CA SER A 285 5.33 -23.64 3.79
C SER A 285 4.42 -22.60 4.43
N TYR A 286 3.22 -22.43 3.86
CA TYR A 286 2.17 -21.58 4.45
C TYR A 286 1.59 -22.17 5.73
N GLU A 287 1.52 -23.50 5.84
CA GLU A 287 1.08 -24.17 7.07
C GLU A 287 2.02 -23.86 8.24
N LYS A 288 3.34 -23.99 8.02
CA LYS A 288 4.34 -23.61 9.03
C LYS A 288 4.24 -22.13 9.39
N TRP A 289 3.94 -21.25 8.42
CA TRP A 289 3.69 -19.84 8.69
C TRP A 289 2.45 -19.63 9.58
N GLY A 290 1.34 -20.31 9.29
CA GLY A 290 0.10 -20.19 10.04
C GLY A 290 0.21 -20.69 11.49
N ASN A 291 1.08 -21.68 11.71
CA ASN A 291 1.43 -22.19 13.04
C ASN A 291 2.53 -21.38 13.73
N LEU A 292 3.15 -20.42 13.03
CA LEU A 292 4.20 -19.58 13.59
C LEU A 292 3.56 -18.55 14.53
N THR A 293 4.00 -18.55 15.78
CA THR A 293 3.80 -17.43 16.71
C THR A 293 5.16 -16.75 16.89
N PRO A 294 5.66 -16.00 15.90
CA PRO A 294 7.01 -15.47 15.96
C PRO A 294 7.10 -14.48 17.12
N GLY A 295 7.93 -14.81 18.10
CA GLY A 295 8.24 -13.91 19.21
C GLY A 295 9.25 -12.85 18.79
N THR A 296 10.03 -13.15 17.75
CA THR A 296 11.19 -12.36 17.30
C THR A 296 11.23 -12.20 15.78
N THR A 297 12.07 -11.29 15.30
CA THR A 297 12.32 -11.12 13.87
C THR A 297 13.08 -12.33 13.31
N GLU A 298 13.92 -12.95 14.13
CA GLU A 298 14.69 -14.15 13.82
C GLU A 298 13.80 -15.36 13.51
N ASP A 299 12.67 -15.51 14.22
CA ASP A 299 11.69 -16.57 13.91
C ASP A 299 11.12 -16.42 12.50
N LEU A 300 10.83 -15.17 12.10
CA LEU A 300 10.38 -14.86 10.74
C LEU A 300 11.47 -15.13 9.71
N PHE A 301 12.72 -14.77 10.01
CA PHE A 301 13.87 -15.06 9.13
C PHE A 301 14.09 -16.57 8.95
N ALA A 302 13.98 -17.34 10.04
CA ALA A 302 14.07 -18.78 10.01
C ALA A 302 12.99 -19.39 9.12
N TRP A 303 11.75 -18.92 9.20
CA TRP A 303 10.67 -19.37 8.31
C TRP A 303 10.96 -19.09 6.83
N PHE A 304 11.48 -17.90 6.50
CA PHE A 304 11.84 -17.61 5.10
C PHE A 304 12.91 -18.56 4.56
N ALA A 305 13.87 -18.96 5.39
CA ALA A 305 14.96 -19.87 5.01
C ALA A 305 14.59 -21.36 5.11
N ASP A 306 13.42 -21.70 5.65
CA ASP A 306 12.93 -23.07 5.73
C ASP A 306 12.27 -23.49 4.41
N CYS A 307 13.09 -23.67 3.38
CA CYS A 307 12.68 -24.07 2.03
C CYS A 307 13.65 -25.09 1.44
N GLU A 308 13.18 -25.87 0.46
CA GLU A 308 14.00 -26.86 -0.27
C GLU A 308 15.10 -26.17 -1.10
N GLU A 309 16.27 -26.80 -1.25
CA GLU A 309 17.45 -26.18 -1.90
C GLU A 309 17.22 -25.84 -3.38
N ASP A 310 16.35 -26.56 -4.07
CA ASP A 310 16.06 -26.42 -5.50
C ASP A 310 14.81 -25.56 -5.79
N CYS A 311 14.16 -25.03 -4.76
CA CYS A 311 12.96 -24.21 -4.94
C CYS A 311 13.27 -22.76 -5.35
N ARG A 312 12.23 -22.02 -5.77
CA ARG A 312 12.37 -20.62 -6.22
C ARG A 312 12.80 -19.69 -5.08
N ALA A 313 12.34 -19.95 -3.86
CA ALA A 313 12.72 -19.20 -2.68
C ALA A 313 14.21 -19.34 -2.43
N ALA A 314 14.77 -20.56 -2.45
CA ALA A 314 16.19 -20.80 -2.25
C ALA A 314 17.06 -19.99 -3.22
N LYS A 315 16.72 -20.01 -4.52
CA LYS A 315 17.37 -19.15 -5.53
C LYS A 315 17.31 -17.66 -5.15
N GLY A 316 16.13 -17.19 -4.74
CA GLY A 316 15.93 -15.79 -4.34
C GLY A 316 16.72 -15.41 -3.08
N LEU A 317 16.79 -16.29 -2.09
CA LEU A 317 17.53 -16.10 -0.84
C LEU A 317 19.05 -16.07 -1.08
N SER A 318 19.58 -16.97 -1.92
CA SER A 318 21.00 -16.94 -2.31
C SER A 318 21.37 -15.63 -3.01
N GLU A 319 20.49 -15.12 -3.88
CA GLU A 319 20.67 -13.82 -4.53
C GLU A 319 20.64 -12.67 -3.52
N MET A 320 19.72 -12.72 -2.53
CA MET A 320 19.65 -11.73 -1.45
C MET A 320 20.90 -11.77 -0.56
N ALA A 321 21.41 -12.96 -0.21
CA ALA A 321 22.62 -13.13 0.58
C ALA A 321 23.86 -12.60 -0.15
N LYS A 322 23.98 -12.90 -1.44
CA LYS A 322 25.13 -12.55 -2.29
C LYS A 322 25.23 -11.06 -2.57
N TYR A 323 24.13 -10.44 -2.99
CA TYR A 323 24.16 -9.05 -3.47
C TYR A 323 23.75 -8.04 -2.40
N GLY A 324 23.20 -8.49 -1.28
CA GLY A 324 22.42 -7.63 -0.41
C GLY A 324 21.24 -7.00 -1.17
N LEU A 325 20.54 -6.07 -0.51
CA LEU A 325 19.31 -5.50 -1.08
C LEU A 325 19.55 -4.23 -1.92
N VAL A 326 20.71 -3.58 -1.80
CA VAL A 326 20.93 -2.22 -2.29
C VAL A 326 22.06 -2.11 -3.34
N GLY A 327 22.18 -3.10 -4.21
CA GLY A 327 22.85 -2.91 -5.50
C GLY A 327 22.04 -1.98 -6.42
N GLY A 328 21.92 -0.70 -6.09
CA GLY A 328 21.49 0.38 -7.00
C GLY A 328 19.98 0.70 -7.13
N THR A 329 19.06 0.02 -6.42
CA THR A 329 17.60 0.22 -6.63
C THR A 329 16.89 1.15 -5.65
N TYR A 330 17.35 1.28 -4.40
CA TYR A 330 16.76 2.20 -3.42
C TYR A 330 17.78 3.27 -3.03
N ARG A 331 17.64 4.48 -3.60
CA ARG A 331 18.35 5.65 -3.06
C ARG A 331 17.82 5.88 -1.65
N ARG A 332 18.71 5.98 -0.66
CA ARG A 332 18.40 6.31 0.75
C ARG A 332 17.75 7.70 0.83
N GLN A 333 16.46 7.81 0.53
CA GLN A 333 15.67 9.00 0.80
C GLN A 333 14.73 8.69 1.97
N GLY A 334 15.15 9.10 3.17
CA GLY A 334 14.28 9.27 4.34
C GLY A 334 13.84 7.99 5.07
N GLY A 335 14.45 7.73 6.23
CA GLY A 335 14.00 6.73 7.21
C GLY A 335 14.84 5.44 7.20
N SER A 336 15.83 5.36 8.10
CA SER A 336 16.79 4.24 8.16
C SER A 336 16.18 2.89 8.57
N SER A 337 15.01 2.86 9.20
CA SER A 337 14.56 1.67 9.94
C SER A 337 13.90 0.56 9.11
N ARG A 338 13.25 0.86 7.98
CA ARG A 338 12.61 -0.19 7.16
C ARG A 338 13.61 -0.92 6.27
N LEU A 339 14.58 -0.17 5.72
CA LEU A 339 15.64 -0.75 4.92
C LEU A 339 16.68 -1.47 5.78
N SER A 340 16.84 -1.11 7.05
CA SER A 340 17.75 -1.84 7.95
C SER A 340 17.31 -3.28 8.16
N ALA A 341 16.01 -3.57 8.20
CA ALA A 341 15.53 -4.94 8.37
C ALA A 341 15.84 -5.84 7.15
N LEU A 342 15.91 -5.24 5.96
CA LEU A 342 16.37 -5.89 4.75
C LEU A 342 17.88 -6.21 4.87
N ASP A 343 18.70 -5.20 5.22
CA ASP A 343 20.15 -5.39 5.40
C ASP A 343 20.45 -6.44 6.49
N GLU A 344 19.73 -6.39 7.61
CA GLU A 344 19.80 -7.33 8.73
C GLU A 344 19.46 -8.75 8.29
N PHE A 345 18.40 -8.92 7.48
CA PHE A 345 18.07 -10.23 6.92
C PHE A 345 19.15 -10.75 5.98
N GLY A 346 19.72 -9.88 5.14
CA GLY A 346 20.85 -10.26 4.27
C GLY A 346 22.07 -10.70 5.06
N ASP A 347 22.42 -10.00 6.14
CA ASP A 347 23.51 -10.39 7.06
C ASP A 347 23.20 -11.69 7.80
N TRP A 348 21.94 -11.88 8.20
CA TRP A 348 21.48 -13.12 8.80
C TRP A 348 21.63 -14.30 7.82
N LEU A 349 21.18 -14.16 6.57
CA LEU A 349 21.34 -15.20 5.53
C LEU A 349 22.81 -15.56 5.30
N ARG A 350 23.71 -14.56 5.26
CA ARG A 350 25.16 -14.78 5.14
C ARG A 350 25.71 -15.63 6.28
N ARG A 351 25.31 -15.33 7.52
CA ARG A 351 25.70 -16.11 8.71
C ARG A 351 25.15 -17.53 8.69
N GLN A 352 23.99 -17.75 8.07
CA GLN A 352 23.39 -19.07 7.88
C GLN A 352 23.96 -19.84 6.67
N GLY A 353 24.99 -19.32 5.98
CA GLY A 353 25.66 -20.03 4.88
C GLY A 353 24.95 -19.97 3.53
N TRP A 354 23.98 -19.06 3.33
CA TRP A 354 23.26 -18.91 2.05
C TRP A 354 24.10 -18.30 0.91
N VAL A 355 25.31 -17.84 1.20
CA VAL A 355 26.23 -17.37 0.15
C VAL A 355 26.76 -18.62 -0.54
N PRO A 356 26.55 -18.78 -1.85
CA PRO A 356 27.17 -19.88 -2.58
C PRO A 356 28.66 -19.83 -2.29
N GLU A 357 29.24 -20.94 -1.82
CA GLU A 357 30.69 -21.05 -1.77
C GLU A 357 31.19 -20.60 -3.12
N LYS A 358 32.07 -19.61 -3.11
CA LYS A 358 32.72 -19.13 -4.31
C LYS A 358 33.58 -20.30 -4.75
N LYS A 359 32.97 -21.28 -5.42
CA LYS A 359 33.67 -22.29 -6.20
C LYS A 359 34.61 -21.42 -6.98
N GLU A 360 35.89 -21.55 -6.66
CA GLU A 360 36.96 -20.91 -7.39
C GLU A 360 36.84 -21.52 -8.77
N ALA A 361 35.90 -20.99 -9.56
CA ALA A 361 35.85 -21.15 -10.97
C ALA A 361 37.23 -20.64 -11.32
N LYS A 362 38.11 -21.58 -11.60
CA LYS A 362 39.43 -21.37 -12.14
C LYS A 362 39.14 -20.65 -13.44
N VAL A 363 39.00 -19.32 -13.33
CA VAL A 363 38.88 -18.43 -14.46
C VAL A 363 40.29 -18.46 -15.03
N GLU A 364 40.60 -19.53 -15.76
CA GLU A 364 41.53 -19.50 -16.88
C GLU A 364 40.96 -18.48 -17.84
N LYS A 365 41.24 -17.23 -17.49
CA LYS A 365 40.97 -16.05 -18.25
C LYS A 365 41.83 -16.22 -19.50
N SER A 366 41.23 -16.70 -20.57
CA SER A 366 41.64 -16.35 -21.92
C SER A 366 41.68 -14.83 -22.00
N GLN A 367 42.84 -14.24 -21.69
CA GLN A 367 43.17 -12.81 -21.73
C GLN A 367 43.17 -12.24 -23.16
N LYS A 368 42.51 -12.89 -24.13
CA LYS A 368 42.59 -12.54 -25.55
C LYS A 368 41.39 -11.79 -26.11
N GLU A 369 40.42 -11.39 -25.28
CA GLU A 369 39.17 -10.78 -25.77
C GLU A 369 38.64 -9.64 -24.89
N ILE A 370 39.54 -8.80 -24.34
CA ILE A 370 39.19 -7.52 -23.68
C ILE A 370 40.10 -6.38 -24.18
N GLU A 371 40.43 -6.37 -25.47
CA GLU A 371 40.99 -5.20 -26.18
C GLU A 371 40.15 -4.93 -27.44
N ALA A 372 38.86 -4.69 -27.23
CA ALA A 372 37.98 -4.01 -28.18
C ALA A 372 36.70 -3.62 -27.43
N GLU A 373 36.78 -2.65 -26.52
CA GLU A 373 35.58 -1.86 -26.21
C GLU A 373 35.34 -0.95 -27.42
N PRO A 374 34.33 -1.22 -28.27
CA PRO A 374 33.92 -0.22 -29.24
C PRO A 374 33.48 1.03 -28.48
N ALA A 375 33.95 2.19 -28.94
CA ALA A 375 33.52 3.49 -28.46
C ALA A 375 32.00 3.48 -28.23
N LYS A 376 31.56 3.98 -27.08
CA LYS A 376 30.14 4.19 -26.77
C LYS A 376 29.55 5.09 -27.85
N ASP A 377 29.03 4.48 -28.90
CA ASP A 377 28.12 5.13 -29.83
C ASP A 377 27.01 5.75 -28.99
N GLU A 378 26.84 7.05 -29.15
CA GLU A 378 25.68 7.79 -28.68
C GLU A 378 24.45 6.99 -29.11
N LYS A 379 23.84 6.27 -28.16
CA LYS A 379 22.56 5.62 -28.36
C LYS A 379 21.58 6.72 -28.73
N LYS A 380 21.41 6.97 -30.03
CA LYS A 380 20.23 7.58 -30.61
C LYS A 380 19.08 6.91 -29.89
N GLN A 381 18.33 7.69 -29.10
CA GLN A 381 17.18 7.19 -28.36
C GLN A 381 16.35 6.37 -29.34
N ASP A 382 16.41 5.06 -29.16
CA ASP A 382 15.62 4.10 -29.90
C ASP A 382 14.17 4.60 -29.78
N PRO A 383 13.41 4.74 -30.88
CA PRO A 383 12.04 5.22 -30.86
C PRO A 383 11.10 4.19 -30.23
N LEU A 384 11.39 3.77 -29.00
CA LEU A 384 10.56 3.03 -28.07
C LEU A 384 9.20 3.71 -27.84
N SER A 385 9.00 4.92 -28.35
CA SER A 385 7.70 5.61 -28.42
C SER A 385 6.79 5.11 -29.56
N ARG A 386 7.22 4.15 -30.39
CA ARG A 386 6.50 3.72 -31.59
C ARG A 386 6.17 2.23 -31.60
N VAL A 387 5.39 1.76 -30.64
CA VAL A 387 4.73 0.45 -30.71
C VAL A 387 3.36 0.64 -31.35
N HIS A 388 3.10 -0.06 -32.46
CA HIS A 388 1.80 0.00 -33.14
C HIS A 388 0.72 -0.65 -32.24
N PRO A 389 -0.52 -0.12 -32.19
CA PRO A 389 -1.59 -0.68 -31.37
C PRO A 389 -1.86 -2.19 -31.64
N ASP A 390 -1.76 -2.61 -32.90
CA ASP A 390 -1.95 -4.02 -33.30
C ASP A 390 -0.73 -4.93 -33.08
N SER A 391 0.36 -4.41 -32.52
CA SER A 391 1.59 -5.17 -32.30
C SER A 391 2.17 -4.84 -30.93
N PRO A 392 1.48 -5.23 -29.84
CA PRO A 392 1.99 -5.02 -28.48
C PRO A 392 3.36 -5.66 -28.31
N ARG A 393 4.19 -5.10 -27.41
CA ARG A 393 5.48 -5.71 -27.09
C ARG A 393 5.28 -7.14 -26.60
N PRO A 394 6.07 -8.11 -27.09
CA PRO A 394 5.96 -9.49 -26.65
C PRO A 394 6.21 -9.59 -25.15
N LEU A 395 5.45 -10.46 -24.50
CA LEU A 395 5.63 -10.74 -23.08
C LEU A 395 7.00 -11.42 -22.87
N PRO A 396 7.89 -10.91 -22.00
CA PRO A 396 9.18 -11.55 -21.75
C PRO A 396 9.02 -12.98 -21.24
N SER A 397 10.01 -13.84 -21.44
CA SER A 397 9.95 -15.27 -21.09
C SER A 397 9.55 -15.50 -19.63
N HIS A 398 10.19 -14.81 -18.68
CA HIS A 398 9.87 -14.93 -17.25
C HIS A 398 8.44 -14.46 -16.90
N HIS A 399 7.93 -13.45 -17.62
CA HIS A 399 6.54 -13.01 -17.44
C HIS A 399 5.57 -14.05 -17.99
N ALA A 400 5.86 -14.63 -19.16
CA ALA A 400 5.06 -15.70 -19.75
C ALA A 400 5.03 -16.96 -18.88
N GLU A 401 6.16 -17.31 -18.25
CA GLU A 401 6.24 -18.40 -17.26
C GLU A 401 5.34 -18.15 -16.06
N LEU A 402 5.31 -16.93 -15.51
CA LEU A 402 4.42 -16.56 -14.41
C LEU A 402 2.95 -16.67 -14.80
N VAL A 403 2.58 -16.09 -15.93
CA VAL A 403 1.20 -16.14 -16.43
C VAL A 403 0.76 -17.59 -16.65
N ARG A 404 1.62 -18.43 -17.23
CA ARG A 404 1.34 -19.86 -17.45
C ARG A 404 1.23 -20.65 -16.16
N TYR A 405 2.13 -20.43 -15.20
CA TYR A 405 2.08 -21.13 -13.91
C TYR A 405 0.73 -20.93 -13.21
N TRP A 406 0.16 -19.72 -13.30
CA TRP A 406 -1.13 -19.38 -12.70
C TRP A 406 -2.34 -19.60 -13.61
N GLY A 407 -2.15 -20.06 -14.86
CA GLY A 407 -3.24 -20.23 -15.83
C GLY A 407 -3.96 -18.91 -16.18
N LYS A 408 -3.20 -17.80 -16.25
CA LYS A 408 -3.74 -16.44 -16.41
C LYS A 408 -3.57 -15.86 -17.83
N GLU A 409 -3.34 -16.70 -18.84
CA GLU A 409 -3.13 -16.26 -20.22
C GLU A 409 -4.32 -15.46 -20.75
N ALA A 410 -5.55 -15.92 -20.49
CA ALA A 410 -6.76 -15.23 -20.91
C ALA A 410 -6.92 -13.86 -20.22
N GLU A 411 -6.60 -13.78 -18.93
CA GLU A 411 -6.64 -12.53 -18.16
C GLU A 411 -5.60 -11.53 -18.68
N TYR A 412 -4.38 -12.01 -19.00
CA TYR A 412 -3.36 -11.19 -19.64
C TYR A 412 -3.83 -10.64 -21.00
N THR A 413 -4.37 -11.49 -21.87
CA THR A 413 -4.90 -11.04 -23.17
C THR A 413 -5.99 -10.00 -22.98
N ALA A 414 -6.95 -10.22 -22.07
CA ALA A 414 -7.99 -9.25 -21.76
C ALA A 414 -7.43 -7.91 -21.24
N ALA A 415 -6.41 -7.95 -20.37
CA ALA A 415 -5.76 -6.75 -19.85
C ALA A 415 -5.03 -5.95 -20.95
N VAL A 416 -4.39 -6.63 -21.90
CA VAL A 416 -3.75 -5.98 -23.07
C VAL A 416 -4.81 -5.35 -23.98
N GLU A 417 -5.90 -6.06 -24.28
CA GLU A 417 -7.00 -5.55 -25.09
C GLU A 417 -7.67 -4.32 -24.46
N ALA A 418 -7.85 -4.32 -23.13
CA ALA A 418 -8.41 -3.18 -22.40
C ALA A 418 -7.55 -1.90 -22.53
N ILE A 419 -6.25 -2.04 -22.79
CA ILE A 419 -5.32 -0.92 -22.94
C ILE A 419 -5.22 -0.44 -24.40
N ARG A 420 -5.61 -1.28 -25.36
CA ARG A 420 -5.51 -1.00 -26.80
C ARG A 420 -6.11 0.37 -27.20
N PRO A 421 -7.29 0.81 -26.71
CA PRO A 421 -7.82 2.13 -27.07
C PRO A 421 -6.91 3.30 -26.67
N PHE A 422 -6.18 3.19 -25.55
CA PHE A 422 -5.20 4.20 -25.14
C PHE A 422 -3.98 4.18 -26.07
N ALA A 423 -3.55 3.00 -26.51
CA ALA A 423 -2.47 2.85 -27.47
C ALA A 423 -2.83 3.44 -28.83
N GLU A 424 -4.05 3.23 -29.32
CA GLU A 424 -4.58 3.84 -30.55
C GLU A 424 -4.60 5.37 -30.47
N GLN A 425 -5.11 5.91 -29.36
CA GLN A 425 -5.12 7.36 -29.15
C GLN A 425 -3.69 7.94 -29.09
N HIS A 426 -2.78 7.27 -28.39
CA HIS A 426 -1.38 7.67 -28.31
C HIS A 426 -0.71 7.61 -29.70
N TRP A 427 -0.95 6.54 -30.47
CA TRP A 427 -0.44 6.34 -31.82
C TRP A 427 -0.93 7.41 -32.80
N ALA A 428 -2.23 7.73 -32.78
CA ALA A 428 -2.78 8.83 -33.59
C ALA A 428 -2.10 10.18 -33.28
N GLY A 429 -1.70 10.40 -32.03
CA GLY A 429 -0.89 11.56 -31.63
C GLY A 429 0.53 11.54 -32.23
N VAL A 430 1.16 10.37 -32.29
CA VAL A 430 2.47 10.17 -32.92
C VAL A 430 2.40 10.41 -34.43
N GLU A 431 1.39 9.88 -35.11
CA GLU A 431 1.17 10.08 -36.55
C GLU A 431 0.95 11.55 -36.89
N LYS A 432 0.12 12.27 -36.11
CA LYS A 432 -0.07 13.72 -36.28
C LYS A 432 1.23 14.50 -36.14
N ARG A 433 2.08 14.14 -35.17
CA ARG A 433 3.40 14.76 -34.99
C ARG A 433 4.33 14.45 -36.16
N LYS A 434 4.34 13.20 -36.64
CA LYS A 434 5.13 12.77 -37.80
C LYS A 434 4.71 13.56 -39.06
N ALA A 435 3.41 13.61 -39.36
CA ALA A 435 2.88 14.37 -40.49
C ALA A 435 3.21 15.87 -40.39
N ARG A 436 3.18 16.46 -39.19
CA ARG A 436 3.59 17.86 -38.98
C ARG A 436 5.08 18.07 -39.23
N THR A 437 5.94 17.14 -38.79
CA THR A 437 7.38 17.21 -39.02
C THR A 437 7.70 17.07 -40.52
N GLU A 438 7.04 16.12 -41.20
CA GLU A 438 7.18 15.92 -42.65
C GLU A 438 6.69 17.15 -43.43
N ARG A 439 5.55 17.74 -43.05
CA ARG A 439 5.08 18.99 -43.65
C ARG A 439 6.07 20.14 -43.44
N LYS A 440 6.63 20.29 -42.23
CA LYS A 440 7.65 21.32 -41.96
C LYS A 440 8.94 21.10 -42.76
N ALA A 441 9.36 19.85 -42.93
CA ALA A 441 10.52 19.53 -43.75
C ALA A 441 10.25 19.87 -45.23
N ALA A 442 9.08 19.48 -45.76
CA ALA A 442 8.67 19.81 -47.12
C ALA A 442 8.54 21.33 -47.35
N GLU A 443 7.99 22.08 -46.39
CA GLU A 443 7.92 23.56 -46.44
C GLU A 443 9.33 24.19 -46.40
N ALA A 444 10.26 23.62 -45.63
CA ALA A 444 11.65 24.09 -45.59
C ALA A 444 12.40 23.82 -46.90
N ASP A 445 12.21 22.64 -47.51
CA ASP A 445 12.80 22.29 -48.80
C ASP A 445 12.24 23.18 -49.94
N ALA A 446 10.93 23.46 -49.91
CA ALA A 446 10.29 24.36 -50.86
C ALA A 446 10.81 25.81 -50.75
N ASN A 447 11.00 26.31 -49.53
CA ASN A 447 11.50 27.67 -49.30
C ASN A 447 13.02 27.80 -49.53
N GLY A 448 13.81 26.78 -49.20
CA GLY A 448 15.27 26.77 -49.42
C GLY A 448 15.67 26.74 -50.90
N THR A 449 14.78 26.27 -51.78
CA THR A 449 14.99 26.29 -53.23
C THR A 449 14.85 27.71 -53.83
N LEU A 450 14.21 28.66 -53.12
CA LEU A 450 13.99 30.03 -53.60
C LEU A 450 15.12 31.01 -53.23
N GLU A 451 15.98 30.71 -52.26
CA GLU A 451 17.05 31.63 -51.81
C GLU A 451 18.42 31.39 -52.46
N THR A 452 18.58 30.41 -53.36
CA THR A 452 19.86 30.12 -54.02
C THR A 452 20.06 30.78 -55.39
N SER A 453 19.10 31.58 -55.89
CA SER A 453 19.17 32.12 -57.26
C SER A 453 19.76 33.52 -57.43
N ASP A 454 19.90 34.36 -56.40
CA ASP A 454 20.40 35.74 -56.62
C ASP A 454 21.12 36.31 -55.40
N LYS A 455 22.44 36.06 -55.32
CA LYS A 455 23.46 36.99 -54.77
C LYS A 455 24.86 36.36 -54.85
N VAL A 456 25.41 36.32 -56.07
CA VAL A 456 26.85 36.48 -56.24
C VAL A 456 27.15 37.96 -55.98
N GLY A 457 27.32 38.30 -54.70
CA GLY A 457 27.70 39.61 -54.24
C GLY A 457 28.85 39.45 -53.26
N THR A 458 30.06 39.61 -53.78
CA THR A 458 31.32 39.79 -53.03
C THR A 458 31.10 40.62 -51.77
N LYS A 459 31.27 40.01 -50.60
CA LYS A 459 31.50 40.76 -49.35
C LYS A 459 32.68 40.19 -48.59
N GLU A 460 33.58 41.12 -48.31
CA GLU A 460 34.85 41.01 -47.62
C GLU A 460 34.75 40.29 -46.27
N LEU A 461 35.84 39.60 -45.96
CA LEU A 461 36.22 39.14 -44.63
C LEU A 461 36.26 40.33 -43.65
N VAL A 462 35.37 40.34 -42.67
CA VAL A 462 35.55 41.12 -41.43
C VAL A 462 35.78 40.12 -40.29
N PRO A 463 36.94 40.17 -39.62
CA PRO A 463 37.22 39.34 -38.45
C PRO A 463 36.69 40.02 -37.18
N GLY A 464 36.06 39.24 -36.31
CA GLY A 464 35.88 39.60 -34.91
C GLY A 464 34.42 39.60 -34.47
N CYS A 465 34.06 38.64 -33.62
CA CYS A 465 33.80 38.92 -32.20
C CYS A 465 33.44 37.60 -31.50
N ALA A 466 34.24 37.28 -30.49
CA ALA A 466 33.92 36.32 -29.45
C ALA A 466 32.62 36.71 -28.74
N ASN A 467 31.86 35.74 -28.24
CA ASN A 467 31.17 35.81 -26.95
C ASN A 467 30.73 34.40 -26.51
N ILE A 468 31.32 33.90 -25.42
CA ILE A 468 30.79 33.90 -24.04
C ILE A 468 29.69 32.85 -23.86
N CYS A 469 30.11 31.71 -23.30
CA CYS A 469 29.25 30.73 -22.68
C CYS A 469 28.71 31.30 -21.36
N ILE A 470 27.38 31.30 -21.19
CA ILE A 470 26.74 31.42 -19.87
C ILE A 470 26.10 30.07 -19.57
N ALA A 471 26.59 29.44 -18.50
CA ALA A 471 26.04 28.22 -17.93
C ALA A 471 24.79 28.53 -17.10
N SER A 472 23.88 27.56 -17.03
CA SER A 472 22.81 27.47 -16.02
C SER A 472 22.74 26.05 -15.52
#